data_AF-A0A1M6PJI0-F1
#
_entry.id   AF-A0A1M6PJI0-F1
#
_cell.length_a   1.000
_cell.length_b   1.000
_cell.length_c   1.000
_cell.angle_alpha   90.00
_cell.angle_beta   90.00
_cell.angle_gamma   90.00
#
_symmetry.space_group_name_H-M   'P 1'
#
loop_
_entity.id
_entity.type
_entity.pdbx_description
1 polymer ?
#
loop_
_entity_poly.entity_id
_entity_poly.type
_entity_poly.pdbx_seq_one_letter_code
_entity_poly.pdbx_strand_id
1 'polypeptide(L)' 'MSNHYYILPDGNTACNMKEAKLSLGIGSDAFRSLVRKGIILKVINNQKLQSDDPGTFTEKDNV' A
#
# COMPACT_ATOMS: atom_id res chain seq x y z
N MET A 1 3.88 -2.14 -13.96
CA MET A 1 2.72 -2.24 -13.05
C MET A 1 2.75 -1.06 -12.10
N SER A 2 1.60 -0.48 -11.77
CA SER A 2 1.53 0.62 -10.80
C SER A 2 1.85 0.09 -9.41
N ASN A 3 2.94 0.55 -8.80
CA ASN A 3 3.41 0.10 -7.47
C ASN A 3 2.58 0.65 -6.30
N HIS A 4 1.31 0.97 -6.51
CA HIS A 4 0.46 1.52 -5.45
C HIS A 4 -1.02 1.19 -5.68
N TYR A 5 -1.76 1.09 -4.59
CA TYR A 5 -3.23 0.96 -4.58
C TYR A 5 -3.82 1.93 -3.57
N TYR A 6 -5.15 2.10 -3.61
CA TYR A 6 -5.89 2.98 -2.70
C TYR A 6 -6.93 2.17 -1.93
N ILE A 7 -7.05 2.40 -0.62
CA ILE A 7 -8.14 1.89 0.21
C ILE A 7 -9.19 2.99 0.31
N LEU A 8 -10.40 2.66 -0.13
CA LEU A 8 -11.55 3.55 -0.18
C LEU A 8 -12.34 3.49 1.15
N PRO A 9 -13.17 4.51 1.47
CA PRO A 9 -13.93 4.56 2.72
C PRO A 9 -14.99 3.46 2.88
N ASP A 10 -15.37 2.78 1.80
CA ASP A 10 -16.26 1.61 1.79
C ASP A 10 -15.52 0.29 2.09
N GLY A 11 -14.19 0.35 2.31
CA GLY A 11 -13.33 -0.80 2.55
C GLY A 11 -12.80 -1.47 1.26
N ASN A 12 -13.24 -1.02 0.08
CA ASN A 12 -12.76 -1.58 -1.18
C ASN A 12 -11.37 -1.04 -1.54
N THR A 13 -10.62 -1.83 -2.30
CA THR A 13 -9.31 -1.42 -2.83
C THR A 13 -9.39 -1.09 -4.32
N ALA A 14 -8.77 0.02 -4.73
CA ALA A 14 -8.64 0.40 -6.13
C ALA A 14 -7.17 0.35 -6.57
N CYS A 15 -6.88 -0.28 -7.71
CA CYS A 15 -5.52 -0.51 -8.20
C CYS A 15 -4.84 0.77 -8.72
N ASN A 16 -5.61 1.83 -8.96
CA ASN A 16 -5.11 3.11 -9.44
C ASN A 16 -6.12 4.23 -9.14
N MET A 17 -5.68 5.48 -9.32
CA MET A 17 -6.52 6.66 -9.06
C MET A 17 -7.73 6.74 -10.02
N LYS A 18 -7.64 6.20 -11.23
CA LYS A 18 -8.73 6.25 -12.22
C LYS A 18 -9.90 5.38 -11.74
N GLU A 19 -9.64 4.13 -11.38
CA GLU A 19 -10.62 3.23 -10.78
C GLU A 19 -11.20 3.77 -9.48
N ALA A 20 -10.34 4.30 -8.60
CA ALA A 20 -10.76 4.86 -7.32
C ALA A 20 -11.78 6.00 -7.50
N LYS A 21 -11.51 6.90 -8.45
CA LYS A 21 -12.42 8.00 -8.78
C LYS A 21 -13.71 7.53 -9.44
N LEU A 22 -13.64 6.54 -10.33
CA LEU A 22 -14.81 5.98 -10.99
C LEU A 22 -15.73 5.29 -9.98
N SER A 23 -15.16 4.50 -9.06
CA SER A 23 -15.91 3.84 -7.98
C SER A 23 -16.65 4.85 -7.10
N LEU A 24 -15.97 5.93 -6.71
CA LEU A 24 -16.54 6.98 -5.85
C LEU A 24 -17.39 8.01 -6.61
N GLY A 25 -17.34 8.03 -7.94
CA GLY A 25 -18.03 9.05 -8.75
C GLY A 25 -17.53 10.48 -8.53
N ILE A 26 -16.26 10.67 -8.12
CA ILE A 26 -15.70 11.99 -7.77
C ILE A 26 -14.58 12.47 -8.69
N GLY A 27 -14.43 13.80 -8.76
CA GLY A 27 -13.33 14.45 -9.48
C GLY A 27 -11.96 14.30 -8.79
N SER A 28 -10.90 14.66 -9.53
CA SER A 28 -9.51 14.54 -9.06
C SER A 28 -9.20 15.38 -7.82
N ASP A 29 -9.75 16.58 -7.72
CA ASP A 29 -9.46 17.49 -6.59
C ASP A 29 -10.15 17.03 -5.32
N ALA A 30 -11.41 16.58 -5.43
CA ALA A 30 -12.12 15.94 -4.33
C ALA A 30 -11.37 14.70 -3.84
N PHE A 31 -10.94 13.84 -4.75
CA PHE A 31 -10.15 12.65 -4.41
C PHE A 31 -8.86 13.01 -3.65
N ARG A 32 -8.07 13.96 -4.15
CA ARG A 32 -6.84 14.41 -3.49
C ARG A 32 -7.11 15.02 -2.11
N SER A 33 -8.22 15.73 -1.96
CA SER A 33 -8.66 16.27 -0.67
C SER A 33 -8.94 15.14 0.32
N LEU A 34 -9.65 14.08 -0.09
CA LEU A 34 -9.93 12.92 0.75
C LEU A 34 -8.67 12.15 1.14
N VAL A 35 -7.70 12.02 0.23
CA VAL A 35 -6.39 11.43 0.54
C VAL A 35 -5.63 12.27 1.57
N ARG A 36 -5.58 13.60 1.40
CA ARG A 36 -4.93 14.50 2.37
C ARG A 36 -5.60 14.48 3.75
N LYS A 37 -6.91 14.27 3.79
CA LYS A 37 -7.68 14.12 5.03
C LYS A 37 -7.54 12.73 5.66
N GLY A 38 -6.86 11.79 5.01
CA GLY A 38 -6.70 10.41 5.50
C GLY A 38 -7.95 9.54 5.35
N ILE A 39 -8.97 9.99 4.62
CA ILE A 39 -10.20 9.22 4.36
C ILE A 39 -9.94 8.13 3.32
N ILE A 40 -9.08 8.42 2.33
CA ILE A 40 -8.60 7.44 1.36
C ILE A 40 -7.11 7.20 1.64
N LEU A 41 -6.74 5.95 1.85
CA LEU A 41 -5.35 5.60 2.13
C LEU A 41 -4.64 5.20 0.84
N LYS A 42 -3.52 5.86 0.53
CA LYS A 42 -2.64 5.46 -0.57
C LYS A 42 -1.58 4.51 -0.04
N VAL A 43 -1.58 3.27 -0.49
CA VAL A 43 -0.58 2.27 -0.11
C VAL A 43 0.41 2.09 -1.24
N ILE A 44 1.70 2.28 -0.97
CA ILE A 44 2.78 2.05 -1.92
C ILE A 44 3.30 0.63 -1.67
N ASN A 45 3.15 -0.25 -2.65
CA ASN A 45 3.70 -1.59 -2.60
C ASN A 45 5.19 -1.53 -2.93
N ASN A 46 6.00 -1.14 -1.95
CA ASN A 46 7.45 -1.30 -2.02
C ASN A 46 7.79 -2.75 -1.68
N GLN A 47 7.66 -3.67 -2.65
CA GLN A 47 8.37 -4.95 -2.58
C GLN A 47 9.88 -4.70 -2.77
N LYS A 48 10.48 -4.11 -1.74
CA LYS A 48 11.90 -4.20 -1.39
C LYS A 48 11.95 -4.32 0.14
N LEU A 49 11.28 -5.35 0.66
CA LEU A 49 11.75 -5.99 1.89
C LEU A 49 12.90 -6.90 1.44
N GLN A 50 14.09 -6.33 1.37
CA GLN A 50 15.32 -7.11 1.29
C GLN A 50 15.39 -7.99 2.53
N SER A 51 15.39 -9.31 2.30
CA SER A 51 16.18 -10.33 2.98
C SER A 51 16.44 -10.12 4.48
N ASP A 52 15.73 -10.86 5.32
CA ASP A 52 16.41 -11.58 6.38
C ASP A 52 16.57 -13.03 5.90
N ASP A 53 17.75 -13.32 5.37
CA ASP A 53 18.31 -14.67 5.38
C ASP A 53 18.04 -15.27 6.76
N PRO A 54 17.40 -16.45 6.89
CA PRO A 54 17.52 -17.21 8.12
C PRO A 54 18.97 -17.69 8.15
N GLY A 55 19.85 -16.84 8.68
CA GLY A 55 21.20 -17.22 9.03
C GLY A 55 21.10 -18.50 9.83
N THR A 56 21.55 -19.61 9.25
CA THR A 56 21.77 -20.87 9.93
C THR A 56 22.60 -20.56 11.16
N PHE A 57 21.96 -20.52 12.34
CA PHE A 57 22.66 -20.59 13.60
C PHE A 57 23.23 -22.01 13.69
N THR A 58 24.43 -22.18 13.14
CA THR A 58 25.24 -23.36 13.40
C THR A 58 25.62 -23.29 14.87
N GLU A 59 24.99 -24.16 15.66
CA GLU A 59 25.37 -24.57 16.99
C GLU A 59 26.88 -24.86 17.04
N LYS A 60 27.67 -24.02 17.72
CA LYS A 60 29.06 -24.31 18.09
C LYS A 60 29.50 -23.55 19.35
N ASP A 61 30.06 -24.35 20.26
CA ASP A 61 30.96 -24.02 21.38
C ASP A 61 30.33 -23.44 22.67
N ASN A 62 30.16 -24.21 23.77
CA ASN A 62 31.13 -24.89 24.65
C ASN A 62 31.66 -24.00 25.80
N VAL A 63 31.03 -24.07 26.98
CA VAL A 63 31.61 -23.97 28.34
C VAL A 63 30.84 -24.89 29.28
#